data_AF-A0A3S5GNZ5-F1
#
_entry.id   AF-A0A3S5GNZ5-F1
#
_cell.length_a   1.000
_cell.length_b   1.000
_cell.length_c   1.000
_cell.angle_alpha   90.00
_cell.angle_beta   90.00
_cell.angle_gamma   90.00
#
_symmetry.space_group_name_H-M   'P 1'
#
loop_
_entity.id
_entity.type
_entity.pdbx_description
1 polymer ?
#
loop_
_entity_poly.entity_id
_entity_poly.type
_entity_poly.pdbx_seq_one_letter_code
_entity_poly.pdbx_strand_id
1 'polypeptide(L)' 'MDMIIFLRDPLMAQPHEPDISALLRLCDVQGIPLATNVATAEILVKALDRGDFAWRELVHKYKPGIDELGDVK' A
#
# COMPACT_ATOMS: atom_id res chain seq x y z
N MET A 1 -1.39 1.28 7.66
CA MET A 1 -0.53 1.91 6.63
C MET A 1 -1.35 2.06 5.37
N ASP A 2 -1.50 3.30 4.93
CA ASP A 2 -2.50 3.68 3.92
C ASP A 2 -1.89 3.79 2.52
N MET A 3 -0.61 4.17 2.43
CA MET A 3 0.18 4.14 1.20
C MET A 3 1.68 4.16 1.53
N ILE A 4 2.51 3.77 0.57
CA ILE A 4 3.97 3.82 0.68
C ILE A 4 4.55 4.65 -0.47
N ILE A 5 5.47 5.54 -0.14
CA ILE A 5 6.27 6.29 -1.13
C ILE A 5 7.71 5.80 -0.98
N PHE A 6 8.20 5.09 -1.99
CA PHE A 6 9.52 4.49 -2.02
C PHE A 6 10.28 4.96 -3.27
N LEU A 7 10.88 6.14 -3.19
CA LEU A 7 11.63 6.73 -4.30
C LEU A 7 12.98 6.02 -4.45
N ARG A 8 13.07 5.10 -5.42
CA ARG A 8 14.30 4.40 -5.77
C ARG A 8 15.09 5.17 -6.82
N ASP A 9 16.42 5.08 -6.76
CA ASP A 9 17.28 5.51 -7.85
C ASP A 9 17.22 4.45 -8.98
N PRO A 10 16.80 4.80 -10.21
CA PRO A 10 16.76 3.85 -11.32
C PRO A 10 18.15 3.58 -11.94
N LEU A 11 19.17 4.39 -11.64
CA LEU A 11 20.48 4.33 -12.28
C LEU A 11 21.54 3.59 -11.47
N MET A 12 21.32 3.40 -10.16
CA MET A 12 22.24 2.68 -9.29
C MET A 12 21.57 1.45 -8.69
N ALA A 13 21.97 0.26 -9.16
CA ALA A 13 21.61 -1.00 -8.53
C ALA A 13 22.28 -1.08 -7.15
N GLN A 14 21.46 -1.10 -6.09
CA GLN A 14 21.95 -1.22 -4.73
C GLN A 14 22.12 -2.71 -4.37
N PRO A 15 23.07 -3.07 -3.48
CA PRO A 15 23.27 -4.46 -3.04
C PRO A 15 22.03 -5.12 -2.39
N HIS A 16 21.02 -4.32 -2.01
CA HIS A 16 19.77 -4.73 -1.37
C HIS A 16 18.54 -4.78 -2.32
N GLU A 17 18.74 -4.89 -3.63
CA GLU A 17 17.65 -5.18 -4.60
C GLU A 17 16.69 -6.34 -4.21
N PRO A 18 17.13 -7.46 -3.58
CA PRO A 18 16.19 -8.49 -3.13
C PRO A 18 15.19 -7.99 -2.07
N ASP A 19 15.59 -7.06 -1.20
CA ASP A 19 14.73 -6.49 -0.17
C ASP A 19 13.71 -5.51 -0.75
N ILE A 20 14.13 -4.73 -1.75
CA ILE A 20 13.23 -3.84 -2.51
C ILE A 20 12.14 -4.67 -3.17
N SER A 21 12.51 -5.77 -3.83
CA SER A 21 11.57 -6.67 -4.49
C SER A 21 10.60 -7.33 -3.49
N ALA A 22 11.09 -7.69 -2.31
CA ALA A 22 10.25 -8.23 -1.23
C ALA A 22 9.23 -7.19 -0.73
N LEU A 23 9.63 -5.92 -0.59
CA LEU A 23 8.74 -4.82 -0.23
C LEU A 23 7.63 -4.62 -1.27
N LEU A 24 7.98 -4.56 -2.56
CA LEU A 24 7.00 -4.41 -3.65
C LEU A 24 5.97 -5.55 -3.60
N ARG A 25 6.45 -6.80 -3.49
CA ARG A 25 5.59 -7.99 -3.41
C ARG A 25 4.68 -7.98 -2.20
N LEU A 26 5.16 -7.51 -1.05
CA LEU A 26 4.34 -7.39 0.16
C LEU A 26 3.22 -6.36 -0.04
N CYS A 27 3.51 -5.23 -0.71
CA CYS A 27 2.50 -4.23 -1.03
C CYS A 27 1.40 -4.80 -1.94
N ASP A 28 1.79 -5.59 -2.95
CA ASP A 28 0.84 -6.24 -3.86
C ASP A 28 -0.07 -7.23 -3.12
N VAL A 29 0.49 -8.05 -2.23
CA VAL A 29 -0.28 -9.04 -1.43
C VAL A 29 -1.25 -8.34 -0.48
N GLN A 30 -0.85 -7.21 0.11
CA GLN A 30 -1.68 -6.47 1.06
C GLN A 30 -2.61 -5.45 0.39
N GLY A 31 -2.52 -5.26 -0.93
CA GLY A 31 -3.28 -4.24 -1.66
C GLY A 31 -2.96 -2.81 -1.21
N ILE A 32 -1.72 -2.54 -0.80
CA ILE A 32 -1.28 -1.22 -0.33
C ILE A 32 -0.79 -0.40 -1.54
N PRO A 33 -1.34 0.80 -1.79
CA PRO A 33 -0.85 1.71 -2.83
C PRO A 33 0.62 2.06 -2.62
N LEU A 34 1.40 1.99 -3.69
CA LEU A 34 2.85 2.16 -3.66
C LEU A 34 3.31 3.08 -4.79
N ALA A 35 4.08 4.11 -4.46
CA ALA A 35 4.74 5.00 -5.43
C ALA A 35 6.24 4.75 -5.45
N THR A 36 6.78 4.44 -6.62
CA THR A 36 8.23 4.24 -6.82
C THR A 36 8.95 5.44 -7.44
N ASN A 37 8.18 6.44 -7.87
CA ASN A 37 8.66 7.66 -8.50
C ASN A 37 7.79 8.87 -8.07
N VAL A 38 8.28 10.07 -8.35
CA VAL A 38 7.63 11.33 -7.93
C VAL A 38 6.27 11.53 -8.61
N ALA A 39 6.14 11.19 -9.90
CA ALA A 39 4.88 11.36 -10.62
C ALA A 39 3.76 10.49 -10.03
N THR A 40 4.06 9.23 -9.69
CA THR A 40 3.11 8.34 -9.01
C THR A 40 2.81 8.84 -7.60
N ALA A 41 3.82 9.34 -6.87
CA ALA A 41 3.60 9.89 -5.53
C ALA A 41 2.64 11.10 -5.56
N GLU A 42 2.80 12.00 -6.52
CA GLU A 42 1.92 13.16 -6.70
C GLU A 42 0.46 12.73 -6.93
N ILE A 43 0.25 11.74 -7.79
CA ILE A 43 -1.09 11.20 -8.08
C ILE A 43 -1.70 10.59 -6.82
N LEU A 44 -0.95 9.76 -6.08
CA LEU A 44 -1.46 9.12 -4.88
C LEU A 44 -1.80 10.12 -3.77
N VAL A 45 -1.01 11.17 -3.60
CA VAL A 45 -1.30 12.24 -2.63
C VAL A 45 -2.57 13.00 -3.02
N LYS A 46 -2.75 13.34 -4.30
CA LYS A 46 -3.99 13.97 -4.78
C LYS A 46 -5.21 13.04 -4.68
N ALA A 47 -5.02 11.74 -4.85
CA ALA A 47 -6.08 10.74 -4.66
C ALA A 47 -6.47 10.63 -3.17
N LEU A 48 -5.48 10.68 -2.27
CA LEU A 48 -5.71 10.70 -0.83
C LEU A 48 -6.51 11.95 -0.40
N ASP A 49 -6.13 13.14 -0.89
CA ASP A 49 -6.84 14.39 -0.62
C ASP A 49 -8.29 14.39 -1.13
N ARG A 50 -8.55 13.70 -2.25
CA ARG A 50 -9.89 13.50 -2.80
C ARG A 50 -10.73 12.46 -2.06
N GLY A 51 -10.13 11.68 -1.16
CA GLY A 51 -10.81 10.59 -0.46
C GLY A 51 -10.96 9.31 -1.29
N ASP A 52 -10.18 9.15 -2.36
CA ASP A 52 -10.27 8.00 -3.26
C ASP A 52 -9.88 6.67 -2.59
N PHE A 53 -9.38 6.68 -1.34
CA PHE A 53 -9.02 5.47 -0.59
C PHE A 53 -10.15 4.93 0.30
N ALA A 54 -11.31 5.59 0.34
CA ALA A 54 -12.46 5.18 1.15
C ALA A 54 -12.98 3.75 0.83
N TRP A 55 -12.71 3.23 -0.37
CA TRP A 55 -13.02 1.84 -0.73
C TRP A 55 -12.35 0.81 0.18
N ARG A 56 -11.22 1.15 0.82
CA ARG A 56 -10.52 0.23 1.74
C ARG A 56 -11.34 -0.08 2.98
N GLU A 57 -12.07 0.90 3.51
CA GLU A 57 -12.97 0.70 4.64
C GLU A 57 -14.09 -0.30 4.29
N LEU A 58 -14.59 -0.25 3.06
CA LEU A 58 -15.56 -1.21 2.55
C LEU A 58 -14.95 -2.61 2.40
N VAL A 59 -13.73 -2.73 1.85
CA VAL A 59 -13.09 -4.04 1.69
C VAL A 59 -12.81 -4.71 3.04
N HIS A 60 -12.44 -3.94 4.07
CA HIS A 60 -12.28 -4.49 5.42
C HIS A 60 -13.61 -4.94 6.02
N LYS A 61 -14.71 -4.23 5.78
CA LYS A 61 -16.07 -4.60 6.25
C LYS A 61 -16.57 -5.92 5.67
N TYR A 62 -16.11 -6.32 4.48
CA TYR A 62 -16.56 -7.54 3.81
C TYR A 62 -15.53 -8.67 3.85
N LYS A 63 -14.45 -8.54 4.63
CA LYS A 63 -13.47 -9.61 4.80
C LYS A 63 -14.08 -10.68 5.73
N PRO A 64 -14.55 -11.83 5.22
CA PRO A 64 -15.17 -12.82 6.07
C PRO A 64 -14.10 -13.40 6.99
N GLY A 65 -14.28 -13.24 8.30
CA GLY A 65 -13.41 -13.83 9.33
C GLY A 65 -12.77 -12.87 10.34
N ILE A 66 -13.04 -11.56 10.31
CA ILE A 66 -12.61 -10.63 11.37
C ILE A 66 -13.74 -10.14 12.28
N ASP A 67 -14.99 -10.26 11.83
CA ASP A 67 -16.17 -9.83 12.60
C ASP A 67 -16.62 -10.89 13.61
N GLU A 68 -16.15 -12.14 13.48
CA GLU A 68 -16.58 -13.28 14.32
C GLU A 68 -15.69 -13.48 15.57
N LEU A 69 -14.62 -12.70 15.74
CA LEU A 69 -13.71 -12.80 16.90
C LEU A 69 -13.76 -11.55 17.81
N GLY A 70 -14.76 -10.68 17.64
CA GLY A 70 -14.94 -9.46 18.43
C GLY A 70 -16.05 -9.51 19.49
N ASP A 71 -16.84 -10.58 19.54
CA ASP A 71 -18.03 -10.70 20.41
C ASP A 71 -17.94 -11.88 21.39
N VAL A 72 -16.76 -12.09 21.99
CA VAL A 72 -16.67 -12.78 23.27
C VAL A 72 -16.33 -11.73 24.33
N LYS A 73 -17.37 -11.36 25.08
CA LYS A 73 -17.34 -10.53 26.30
C LYS A 73 -16.13 -10.78 27.19
#